data_AF-A0A1G9MG36-F1
#
_entry.id   AF-A0A1G9MG36-F1
#
_cell.length_a   1.000
_cell.length_b   1.000
_cell.length_c   1.000
_cell.angle_alpha   90.00
_cell.angle_beta   90.00
_cell.angle_gamma   90.00
#
_symmetry.space_group_name_H-M   'P 1'
#
loop_
_entity.id
_entity.type
_entity.pdbx_description
1 polymer ?
#
loop_
_entity_poly.entity_id
_entity_poly.type
_entity_poly.pdbx_seq_one_letter_code
_entity_poly.pdbx_strand_id
1 'polypeptide(L)'
;MLDIKKLRKEMGLSQLDFARLMGVSRQTVVNYENGLPIPASRISFIEKMKDDFAGAAKKRKPEAEILPGFDEYSDAGFSKSGNHFLEHSSGQLIMSVPLVESYAYAGYPAGWNDPEYLEELPRHSITVEKHHKGVYRSFRVRGDSMDNDRRNAICAGDIVSGRRIERQYWQSKLHLHKYKYYVIVQEDGIIVKWIYDHDVEAGIVYCRSLNPDKELYPDFELPLSDILELYNIVSVDRKFAF
;
A
#
# COMPACT_ATOMS: atom_id res chain seq x y z
N MET A 1 -35.53 -5.48 -5.85
CA MET A 1 -34.47 -4.56 -6.33
C MET A 1 -33.14 -5.26 -6.11
N LEU A 2 -32.23 -5.24 -7.08
CA LEU A 2 -30.96 -5.95 -6.97
C LEU A 2 -30.04 -5.20 -5.99
N ASP A 3 -29.68 -5.84 -4.87
CA ASP A 3 -28.75 -5.25 -3.89
C ASP A 3 -27.31 -5.41 -4.39
N ILE A 4 -26.79 -4.36 -5.02
CA ILE A 4 -25.44 -4.33 -5.60
C ILE A 4 -24.37 -4.48 -4.53
N LYS A 5 -24.59 -3.91 -3.34
CA LYS A 5 -23.62 -3.98 -2.25
C LYS A 5 -23.50 -5.40 -1.74
N LYS A 6 -24.63 -6.07 -1.50
CA LYS A 6 -24.66 -7.48 -1.09
C LYS A 6 -24.03 -8.38 -2.15
N LEU A 7 -24.42 -8.20 -3.41
CA LEU A 7 -23.90 -9.00 -4.52
C LEU A 7 -22.38 -8.87 -4.68
N ARG A 8 -21.89 -7.64 -4.71
CA ARG A 8 -20.46 -7.37 -4.81
C ARG A 8 -19.68 -8.04 -3.66
N LYS A 9 -20.23 -7.98 -2.44
CA LYS A 9 -19.65 -8.62 -1.26
C LYS A 9 -19.68 -10.15 -1.34
N GLU A 10 -20.75 -10.75 -1.85
CA GLU A 10 -20.83 -12.20 -2.10
C GLU A 10 -19.77 -12.67 -3.13
N MET A 11 -19.41 -11.80 -4.07
CA MET A 11 -18.35 -12.04 -5.07
C MET A 11 -16.94 -11.69 -4.56
N GLY A 12 -16.80 -11.13 -3.36
CA GLY A 12 -15.51 -10.71 -2.80
C GLY A 12 -14.84 -9.56 -3.55
N LEU A 13 -15.62 -8.71 -4.24
CA LEU A 13 -15.10 -7.63 -5.08
C LEU A 13 -15.11 -6.28 -4.34
N SER A 14 -14.08 -5.44 -4.52
CA SER A 14 -14.13 -4.04 -4.08
C SER A 14 -15.06 -3.22 -4.98
N GLN A 15 -15.51 -2.03 -4.55
CA GLN A 15 -16.32 -1.16 -5.40
C GLN A 15 -15.60 -0.79 -6.71
N LEU A 16 -14.27 -0.67 -6.66
CA LEU A 16 -13.45 -0.37 -7.82
C LEU A 16 -13.31 -1.57 -8.75
N ASP A 17 -13.12 -2.77 -8.21
CA ASP A 17 -13.01 -3.99 -9.04
C ASP A 17 -14.34 -4.33 -9.69
N PHE A 18 -15.44 -4.16 -8.94
CA PHE A 18 -16.78 -4.24 -9.50
C PHE A 18 -16.99 -3.17 -10.59
N ALA A 19 -16.52 -1.93 -10.39
CA ALA A 19 -16.61 -0.88 -11.40
C ALA A 19 -15.82 -1.21 -12.68
N ARG A 20 -14.61 -1.75 -12.54
CA ARG A 20 -13.76 -2.19 -13.65
C ARG A 20 -14.40 -3.33 -14.44
N LEU A 21 -14.92 -4.35 -13.76
CA LEU A 21 -15.65 -5.46 -14.38
C LEU A 21 -16.90 -4.96 -15.12
N MET A 22 -17.59 -4.00 -14.54
CA MET A 22 -18.77 -3.37 -15.12
C MET A 22 -18.45 -2.33 -16.21
N GLY A 23 -17.18 -1.97 -16.42
CA GLY A 23 -16.78 -0.89 -17.33
C GLY A 23 -17.43 0.46 -17.00
N VAL A 24 -17.50 0.80 -15.71
CA VAL A 24 -18.03 2.07 -15.19
C VAL A 24 -17.06 2.69 -14.18
N SER A 25 -17.32 3.93 -13.74
CA SER A 25 -16.52 4.55 -12.67
C SER A 25 -16.89 4.00 -11.29
N ARG A 26 -15.97 4.09 -10.32
CA ARG A 26 -16.24 3.73 -8.91
C ARG A 26 -17.45 4.50 -8.37
N GLN A 27 -17.57 5.79 -8.71
CA GLN A 27 -18.69 6.62 -8.28
C GLN A 27 -20.03 6.09 -8.79
N THR A 28 -20.07 5.54 -10.01
CA THR A 28 -21.27 4.90 -10.55
C THR A 28 -21.66 3.65 -9.76
N VAL A 29 -20.71 2.87 -9.27
CA VAL A 29 -20.99 1.73 -8.37
C VAL A 29 -21.51 2.19 -7.01
N VAL A 30 -20.89 3.22 -6.42
CA VAL A 30 -21.38 3.84 -5.17
C VAL A 30 -22.82 4.33 -5.33
N ASN A 31 -23.12 4.96 -6.46
CA ASN A 31 -24.46 5.42 -6.79
C ASN A 31 -25.47 4.25 -6.84
N TYR A 32 -25.10 3.14 -7.49
CA TYR A 32 -25.95 1.94 -7.54
C TYR A 32 -26.16 1.31 -6.15
N GLU A 33 -25.12 1.27 -5.31
CA GLU A 33 -25.23 0.78 -3.92
C GLU A 33 -26.11 1.67 -3.05
N ASN A 34 -26.14 2.97 -3.33
CA ASN A 34 -26.99 3.95 -2.66
C ASN A 34 -28.42 4.02 -3.24
N GLY A 35 -28.78 3.09 -4.12
CA GLY A 35 -30.15 2.94 -4.62
C GLY A 35 -30.49 3.80 -5.83
N LEU A 36 -29.50 4.42 -6.49
CA LEU A 36 -29.76 5.09 -7.77
C LEU A 36 -30.09 4.08 -8.88
N PRO A 37 -30.90 4.46 -9.88
CA PRO A 37 -31.35 3.55 -10.93
C PRO A 37 -30.18 2.94 -11.71
N ILE A 38 -30.24 1.63 -11.90
CA ILE A 38 -29.26 0.86 -12.67
C ILE A 38 -29.81 0.68 -14.10
N PRO A 39 -29.06 1.03 -15.16
CA PRO A 39 -29.50 0.80 -16.53
C PRO A 39 -29.77 -0.69 -16.81
N ALA A 40 -30.80 -1.00 -17.60
CA ALA A 40 -31.19 -2.38 -17.91
C ALA A 40 -30.05 -3.21 -18.56
N SER A 41 -29.21 -2.57 -19.39
CA SER A 41 -28.03 -3.19 -19.99
C SER A 41 -26.95 -3.60 -18.98
N ARG A 42 -26.93 -2.96 -17.80
CA ARG A 42 -26.02 -3.30 -16.70
C ARG A 42 -26.60 -4.38 -15.82
N ILE A 43 -27.92 -4.41 -15.62
CA ILE A 43 -28.60 -5.48 -14.90
C ILE A 43 -28.38 -6.83 -15.58
N SER A 44 -28.57 -6.91 -16.90
CA SER A 44 -28.36 -8.15 -17.66
C SER A 44 -26.89 -8.61 -17.67
N PHE A 45 -25.95 -7.69 -17.64
CA PHE A 45 -24.53 -8.00 -17.50
C PHE A 45 -24.21 -8.56 -16.10
N ILE A 46 -24.79 -7.97 -15.05
CA ILE A 46 -24.63 -8.44 -13.67
C ILE A 46 -25.24 -9.85 -13.46
N GLU A 47 -26.39 -10.12 -14.08
CA GLU A 47 -27.03 -11.44 -14.04
C GLU A 47 -26.17 -12.51 -14.72
N LYS A 48 -25.58 -12.21 -15.89
CA LYS A 48 -24.63 -13.12 -16.54
C LYS A 48 -23.38 -13.37 -15.70
N MET A 49 -22.83 -12.32 -15.08
CA MET A 49 -21.66 -12.45 -14.19
C MET A 49 -21.95 -13.34 -12.97
N LYS A 50 -23.18 -13.34 -12.45
CA LYS A 50 -23.60 -14.22 -11.35
C LYS A 50 -23.50 -15.69 -11.74
N ASP A 51 -23.93 -16.05 -12.94
CA ASP A 51 -23.90 -17.42 -13.43
C ASP A 51 -22.45 -17.91 -13.60
N ASP A 52 -21.57 -17.05 -14.10
CA ASP A 52 -20.13 -17.36 -14.24
C ASP A 52 -19.43 -17.52 -12.87
N PHE A 53 -19.81 -16.71 -11.87
CA PHE A 53 -19.25 -16.79 -10.51
C PHE A 53 -19.82 -17.95 -9.68
N ALA A 54 -21.09 -18.31 -9.87
CA ALA A 54 -21.71 -19.44 -9.17
C ALA A 54 -21.04 -20.79 -9.53
N GLY A 55 -20.48 -20.89 -10.74
CA GLY A 55 -19.67 -22.05 -11.16
C GLY A 55 -18.27 -22.11 -10.53
N ALA A 56 -17.73 -20.98 -10.05
CA ALA A 56 -16.37 -20.86 -9.50
C ALA A 56 -16.32 -20.75 -7.97
N ALA A 57 -17.46 -20.71 -7.28
CA ALA A 57 -17.58 -20.51 -5.84
C ALA A 57 -17.21 -21.77 -5.01
N LYS A 58 -15.93 -22.17 -5.03
CA LYS A 58 -15.28 -22.87 -3.91
C LYS A 58 -14.10 -22.04 -3.42
N LYS A 59 -14.34 -21.33 -2.30
CA LYS A 59 -13.38 -20.73 -1.36
C LYS A 59 -12.24 -19.90 -1.95
N ARG A 60 -12.30 -18.58 -1.78
CA ARG A 60 -11.13 -17.77 -1.42
C ARG A 60 -11.57 -16.66 -0.46
N LYS A 61 -11.42 -16.90 0.84
CA LYS A 61 -11.09 -15.81 1.76
C LYS A 61 -9.71 -15.30 1.34
N PRO A 62 -9.35 -14.03 1.51
CA PRO A 62 -7.96 -13.63 1.42
C PRO A 62 -7.24 -14.32 2.59
N GLU A 63 -6.76 -15.53 2.36
CA GLU A 63 -5.77 -16.16 3.22
C GLU A 63 -4.57 -15.23 3.14
N ALA A 64 -4.14 -14.70 4.30
CA ALA A 64 -2.77 -14.24 4.42
C ALA A 64 -1.88 -15.31 3.77
N GLU A 65 -0.87 -14.93 2.98
CA GLU A 65 0.19 -15.89 2.67
C GLU A 65 0.77 -16.31 4.03
N ILE A 66 0.33 -17.47 4.51
CA ILE A 66 0.76 -18.05 5.77
C ILE A 66 2.25 -18.28 5.58
N LEU A 67 3.07 -17.46 6.25
CA LEU A 67 4.50 -17.73 6.37
C LEU A 67 4.64 -19.15 6.92
N PRO A 68 5.55 -19.98 6.38
CA PRO A 68 5.83 -21.29 6.98
C PRO A 68 6.15 -21.09 8.47
N GLY A 69 5.43 -21.79 9.37
CA GLY A 69 5.62 -21.73 10.83
C GLY A 69 4.49 -21.12 11.67
N PHE A 70 3.31 -20.82 11.11
CA PHE A 70 2.20 -20.17 11.85
C PHE A 70 1.70 -20.92 13.10
N ASP A 71 1.92 -22.24 13.21
CA ASP A 71 1.54 -23.02 14.41
C ASP A 71 2.28 -22.56 15.68
N GLU A 72 3.39 -21.82 15.54
CA GLU A 72 4.20 -21.33 16.66
C GLU A 72 3.92 -19.85 17.02
N TYR A 73 3.04 -19.16 16.29
CA TYR A 73 2.70 -17.75 16.50
C TYR A 73 1.31 -17.58 17.12
N SER A 74 1.22 -16.74 18.15
CA SER A 74 -0.04 -16.34 18.79
C SER A 74 -0.45 -14.93 18.35
N ASP A 75 -1.77 -14.70 18.25
CA ASP A 75 -2.32 -13.38 17.92
C ASP A 75 -2.12 -12.42 19.10
N ALA A 76 -1.28 -11.39 18.90
CA ALA A 76 -1.02 -10.34 19.88
C ALA A 76 -1.94 -9.11 19.66
N GLY A 77 -2.82 -9.17 18.65
CA GLY A 77 -3.86 -8.18 18.38
C GLY A 77 -3.39 -6.98 17.55
N PHE A 78 -4.29 -6.00 17.44
CA PHE A 78 -4.09 -4.81 16.61
C PHE A 78 -3.71 -3.58 17.44
N SER A 79 -2.79 -2.77 16.91
CA SER A 79 -2.54 -1.43 17.44
C SER A 79 -3.63 -0.46 17.02
N LYS A 80 -3.76 0.66 17.76
CA LYS A 80 -4.61 1.81 17.37
C LYS A 80 -4.28 2.39 15.99
N SER A 81 -3.13 2.05 15.42
CA SER A 81 -2.66 2.50 14.11
C SER A 81 -2.93 1.49 12.98
N GLY A 82 -3.64 0.39 13.25
CA GLY A 82 -4.01 -0.63 12.26
C GLY A 82 -2.95 -1.71 11.98
N ASN A 83 -1.81 -1.67 12.67
CA ASN A 83 -0.80 -2.73 12.58
C ASN A 83 -1.26 -3.96 13.37
N HIS A 84 -1.09 -5.15 12.80
CA HIS A 84 -1.41 -6.43 13.44
C HIS A 84 -0.11 -7.08 13.92
N PHE A 85 -0.07 -7.56 15.16
CA PHE A 85 1.10 -8.17 15.76
C PHE A 85 0.89 -9.67 16.01
N LEU A 86 1.91 -10.46 15.71
CA LEU A 86 1.97 -11.90 15.96
C LEU A 86 3.23 -12.19 16.78
N GLU A 87 3.08 -12.92 17.87
CA GLU A 87 4.20 -13.26 18.76
C GLU A 87 4.52 -14.74 18.71
N HIS A 88 5.77 -15.04 18.41
CA HIS A 88 6.30 -16.39 18.38
C HIS A 88 6.63 -16.91 19.78
N SER A 89 6.53 -18.21 19.98
CA SER A 89 6.97 -18.88 21.22
C SER A 89 8.44 -18.63 21.60
N SER A 90 9.32 -18.32 20.63
CA SER A 90 10.73 -17.96 20.88
C SER A 90 10.95 -16.50 21.32
N GLY A 91 9.88 -15.69 21.39
CA GLY A 91 9.96 -14.26 21.68
C GLY A 91 10.18 -13.37 20.43
N GLN A 92 10.16 -13.94 19.22
CA GLN A 92 10.17 -13.16 17.99
C GLN A 92 8.81 -12.49 17.76
N LEU A 93 8.82 -11.18 17.47
CA LEU A 93 7.61 -10.42 17.19
C LEU A 93 7.52 -10.09 15.69
N ILE A 94 6.40 -10.43 15.06
CA ILE A 94 6.08 -10.09 13.68
C ILE A 94 5.02 -9.00 13.67
N MET A 95 5.21 -7.99 12.83
CA MET A 95 4.22 -6.96 12.54
C MET A 95 3.75 -7.12 11.10
N SER A 96 2.45 -7.38 10.93
CA SER A 96 1.78 -7.41 9.63
C SER A 96 1.22 -6.03 9.32
N VAL A 97 1.54 -5.49 8.14
CA VAL A 97 1.20 -4.13 7.68
C VAL A 97 0.60 -4.15 6.28
N PRO A 98 -0.29 -3.20 5.91
CA PRO A 98 -0.87 -3.17 4.56
C PRO A 98 0.20 -2.92 3.48
N LEU A 99 0.10 -3.64 2.37
CA LEU A 99 1.00 -3.62 1.22
C LEU A 99 0.31 -2.98 0.02
N VAL A 100 0.91 -1.90 -0.48
CA VAL A 100 0.51 -1.25 -1.72
C VAL A 100 1.31 -1.85 -2.87
N GLU A 101 0.63 -2.60 -3.73
CA GLU A 101 1.24 -3.17 -4.92
C GLU A 101 1.50 -2.10 -6.01
N SER A 102 2.50 -2.34 -6.85
CA SER A 102 2.98 -1.35 -7.84
C SER A 102 1.91 -0.95 -8.87
N TYR A 103 1.01 -1.88 -9.23
CA TYR A 103 -0.12 -1.61 -10.13
C TYR A 103 -1.21 -0.73 -9.49
N ALA A 104 -1.22 -0.58 -8.17
CA ALA A 104 -2.20 0.24 -7.45
C ALA A 104 -1.74 1.70 -7.26
N TYR A 105 -0.52 2.07 -7.68
CA TYR A 105 0.09 3.38 -7.41
C TYR A 105 -0.74 4.57 -7.92
N ALA A 106 -1.37 4.44 -9.10
CA ALA A 106 -2.19 5.53 -9.65
C ALA A 106 -3.54 5.70 -8.92
N GLY A 107 -4.04 4.65 -8.27
CA GLY A 107 -5.33 4.68 -7.54
C GLY A 107 -5.18 4.90 -6.04
N TYR A 108 -4.01 4.57 -5.47
CA TYR A 108 -3.75 4.68 -4.04
C TYR A 108 -3.92 6.12 -3.50
N PRO A 109 -3.44 7.18 -4.19
CA PRO A 109 -3.66 8.58 -3.75
C PRO A 109 -5.13 8.98 -3.60
N ALA A 110 -6.06 8.32 -4.30
CA ALA A 110 -7.49 8.60 -4.17
C ALA A 110 -8.15 7.85 -3.00
N GLY A 111 -7.54 6.76 -2.51
CA GLY A 111 -8.09 5.86 -1.50
C GLY A 111 -7.28 5.76 -0.20
N TRP A 112 -6.11 6.40 -0.10
CA TRP A 112 -5.19 6.21 1.03
C TRP A 112 -5.78 6.55 2.40
N ASN A 113 -6.80 7.42 2.45
CA ASN A 113 -7.47 7.83 3.69
C ASN A 113 -8.81 7.10 3.91
N ASP A 114 -9.17 6.13 3.06
CA ASP A 114 -10.37 5.31 3.18
C ASP A 114 -10.03 4.04 3.99
N PRO A 115 -10.51 3.90 5.24
CA PRO A 115 -10.17 2.75 6.08
C PRO A 115 -10.62 1.41 5.48
N GLU A 116 -11.75 1.37 4.75
CA GLU A 116 -12.26 0.14 4.12
C GLU A 116 -11.31 -0.31 3.01
N TYR A 117 -10.80 0.64 2.21
CA TYR A 117 -9.78 0.35 1.19
C TYR A 117 -8.47 -0.17 1.81
N LEU A 118 -8.03 0.41 2.93
CA LEU A 118 -6.78 -0.01 3.59
C LEU A 118 -6.86 -1.41 4.20
N GLU A 119 -8.05 -1.83 4.66
CA GLU A 119 -8.28 -3.18 5.20
C GLU A 119 -8.25 -4.26 4.11
N GLU A 120 -8.65 -3.92 2.88
CA GLU A 120 -8.66 -4.84 1.73
C GLU A 120 -7.27 -5.05 1.11
N LEU A 121 -6.29 -4.19 1.42
CA LEU A 121 -4.94 -4.33 0.89
C LEU A 121 -4.32 -5.67 1.34
N PRO A 122 -3.55 -6.35 0.47
CA PRO A 122 -2.73 -7.47 0.92
C PRO A 122 -1.81 -7.01 2.05
N ARG A 123 -1.36 -7.93 2.89
CA ARG A 123 -0.50 -7.57 4.02
C ARG A 123 0.90 -8.15 3.83
N HIS A 124 1.89 -7.41 4.29
CA HIS A 124 3.28 -7.83 4.35
C HIS A 124 3.73 -7.90 5.81
N SER A 125 4.47 -8.94 6.15
CA SER A 125 4.94 -9.20 7.51
C SER A 125 6.41 -8.82 7.63
N ILE A 126 6.73 -8.04 8.66
CA ILE A 126 8.10 -7.69 9.01
C ILE A 126 8.41 -8.10 10.45
N THR A 127 9.60 -8.62 10.69
CA THR A 127 10.09 -8.89 12.05
C THR A 127 10.43 -7.57 12.74
N VAL A 128 10.00 -7.43 13.99
CA VAL A 128 10.23 -6.24 14.82
C VAL A 128 10.75 -6.66 16.19
N GLU A 129 11.53 -5.80 16.83
CA GLU A 129 12.06 -6.07 18.18
C GLU A 129 11.04 -5.76 19.29
N LYS A 130 10.04 -4.93 18.98
CA LYS A 130 9.02 -4.48 19.94
C LYS A 130 7.77 -3.99 19.26
N HIS A 131 6.72 -3.81 20.05
CA HIS A 131 5.48 -3.16 19.62
C HIS A 131 5.74 -1.70 19.25
N HIS A 132 5.76 -1.40 17.95
CA HIS A 132 5.97 -0.06 17.45
C HIS A 132 4.68 0.77 17.47
N LYS A 133 4.80 2.04 17.85
CA LYS A 133 3.72 3.04 17.77
C LYS A 133 3.79 3.79 16.45
N GLY A 134 2.63 4.03 15.83
CA GLY A 134 2.48 4.80 14.60
C GLY A 134 2.02 3.95 13.41
N VAL A 135 1.72 4.62 12.31
CA VAL A 135 1.20 3.98 11.09
C VAL A 135 2.37 3.44 10.27
N TYR A 136 2.27 2.17 9.88
CA TYR A 136 3.20 1.53 8.95
C TYR A 136 2.49 1.14 7.66
N ARG A 137 3.28 1.05 6.59
CA ARG A 137 2.82 0.70 5.24
C ARG A 137 3.98 0.04 4.50
N SER A 138 3.67 -0.97 3.71
CA SER A 138 4.61 -1.56 2.76
C SER A 138 4.26 -1.18 1.35
N PHE A 139 5.27 -1.10 0.48
CA PHE A 139 5.13 -0.73 -0.91
C PHE A 139 6.00 -1.65 -1.77
N ARG A 140 5.40 -2.21 -2.82
CA ARG A 140 6.14 -2.91 -3.88
C ARG A 140 6.88 -1.89 -4.74
N VAL A 141 8.20 -1.96 -4.78
CA VAL A 141 9.02 -1.00 -5.53
C VAL A 141 8.80 -1.16 -7.03
N ARG A 142 8.66 -0.02 -7.72
CA ARG A 142 8.54 0.06 -9.18
C ARG A 142 9.70 0.88 -9.76
N GLY A 143 10.28 0.38 -10.85
CA GLY A 143 11.39 1.04 -11.54
C GLY A 143 12.74 0.81 -10.86
N ASP A 144 13.78 1.33 -11.50
CA ASP A 144 15.21 1.13 -11.18
C ASP A 144 15.90 2.42 -10.70
N SER A 145 15.12 3.47 -10.40
CA SER A 145 15.67 4.76 -9.95
C SER A 145 16.48 4.67 -8.64
N MET A 146 16.27 3.61 -7.85
CA MET A 146 17.02 3.32 -6.62
C MET A 146 17.93 2.11 -6.76
N ASP A 147 18.10 1.61 -7.98
CA ASP A 147 19.04 0.54 -8.29
C ASP A 147 20.37 1.14 -8.74
N ASN A 148 21.45 0.69 -8.13
CA ASN A 148 22.82 1.10 -8.42
C ASN A 148 23.77 -0.09 -8.51
N ASP A 149 23.22 -1.30 -8.65
CA ASP A 149 23.94 -2.57 -8.69
C ASP A 149 24.81 -2.85 -7.45
N ARG A 150 24.52 -2.19 -6.32
CA ARG A 150 25.26 -2.37 -5.05
C ARG A 150 24.35 -2.92 -3.97
N ARG A 151 24.98 -3.32 -2.86
CA ARG A 151 24.28 -3.89 -1.69
C ARG A 151 23.19 -2.97 -1.10
N ASN A 152 23.29 -1.65 -1.32
CA ASN A 152 22.33 -0.68 -0.83
C ASN A 152 21.21 -0.33 -1.83
N ALA A 153 21.20 -0.96 -3.01
CA ALA A 153 20.16 -0.80 -4.02
C ALA A 153 18.80 -1.22 -3.47
N ILE A 154 17.76 -0.53 -3.91
CA ILE A 154 16.36 -0.92 -3.75
C ILE A 154 15.83 -1.18 -5.17
N CYS A 155 15.68 -2.45 -5.50
CA CYS A 155 15.40 -2.92 -6.85
C CYS A 155 13.90 -3.01 -7.13
N ALA A 156 13.52 -3.00 -8.41
CA ALA A 156 12.14 -3.28 -8.79
C ALA A 156 11.67 -4.64 -8.24
N GLY A 157 10.47 -4.68 -7.66
CA GLY A 157 9.90 -5.90 -7.06
C GLY A 157 10.24 -6.09 -5.58
N ASP A 158 11.27 -5.41 -5.05
CA ASP A 158 11.52 -5.36 -3.60
C ASP A 158 10.28 -4.82 -2.87
N ILE A 159 10.08 -5.23 -1.61
CA ILE A 159 9.07 -4.65 -0.73
C ILE A 159 9.78 -3.74 0.27
N VAL A 160 9.45 -2.46 0.25
CA VAL A 160 9.92 -1.52 1.28
C VAL A 160 8.83 -1.31 2.31
N SER A 161 9.18 -1.39 3.59
CA SER A 161 8.27 -1.10 4.70
C SER A 161 8.73 0.16 5.43
N GLY A 162 7.81 1.09 5.62
CA GLY A 162 8.12 2.40 6.19
C GLY A 162 7.19 2.78 7.33
N ARG A 163 7.70 3.65 8.21
CA ARG A 163 6.92 4.30 9.26
C ARG A 163 6.47 5.67 8.76
N ARG A 164 5.17 5.96 8.84
CA ARG A 164 4.63 7.26 8.45
C ARG A 164 5.18 8.34 9.36
N ILE A 165 5.59 9.45 8.76
CA ILE A 165 5.90 10.69 9.45
C ILE A 165 4.65 11.55 9.37
N GLU A 166 4.02 11.83 10.50
CA GLU A 166 2.83 12.69 10.53
C GLU A 166 3.18 14.11 10.07
N ARG A 167 2.25 14.75 9.36
CA ARG A 167 2.47 16.04 8.68
C ARG A 167 2.90 17.16 9.64
N GLN A 168 2.42 17.10 10.89
CA GLN A 168 2.83 18.04 11.94
C GLN A 168 4.33 18.01 12.26
N TYR A 169 5.01 16.86 12.03
CA TYR A 169 6.44 16.72 12.26
C TYR A 169 7.30 17.13 11.05
N TRP A 170 6.68 17.51 9.93
CA TRP A 170 7.41 17.96 8.75
C TRP A 170 7.94 19.39 8.93
N GLN A 171 7.41 20.16 9.88
CA GLN A 171 7.88 21.50 10.26
C GLN A 171 9.15 21.45 11.14
N SER A 172 9.83 20.31 11.20
CA SER A 172 11.05 20.10 11.97
C SER A 172 12.01 19.26 11.16
N LYS A 173 13.32 19.36 11.44
CA LYS A 173 14.32 18.59 10.68
C LYS A 173 14.01 17.10 10.75
N LEU A 174 13.96 16.49 9.56
CA LEU A 174 13.78 15.05 9.43
C LEU A 174 15.02 14.36 9.99
N HIS A 175 14.87 13.15 10.51
CA HIS A 175 15.97 12.36 11.06
C HIS A 175 16.84 11.73 9.95
N LEU A 176 17.38 12.55 9.04
CA LEU A 176 18.13 12.10 7.85
C LEU A 176 19.44 11.36 8.21
N HIS A 177 19.99 11.62 9.40
CA HIS A 177 21.13 10.90 9.96
C HIS A 177 20.81 9.43 10.28
N LYS A 178 19.53 9.14 10.56
CA LYS A 178 19.04 7.80 10.93
C LYS A 178 18.40 7.09 9.74
N TYR A 179 17.72 7.83 8.87
CA TYR A 179 16.99 7.30 7.73
C TYR A 179 17.43 8.03 6.46
N LYS A 180 17.93 7.26 5.49
CA LYS A 180 18.31 7.80 4.19
C LYS A 180 17.16 7.70 3.19
N TYR A 181 16.48 6.56 3.17
CA TYR A 181 15.51 6.24 2.13
C TYR A 181 14.08 6.44 2.62
N TYR A 182 13.27 6.98 1.72
CA TYR A 182 11.89 7.35 1.99
C TYR A 182 10.97 6.85 0.88
N VAL A 183 9.76 6.47 1.27
CA VAL A 183 8.64 6.39 0.34
C VAL A 183 7.90 7.71 0.40
N ILE A 184 7.66 8.31 -0.76
CA ILE A 184 6.98 9.58 -0.93
C ILE A 184 5.74 9.31 -1.78
N VAL A 185 4.57 9.60 -1.21
CA VAL A 185 3.27 9.49 -1.88
C VAL A 185 2.84 10.88 -2.32
N GLN A 186 2.57 11.05 -3.60
CA GLN A 186 2.09 12.27 -4.24
C GLN A 186 0.78 11.98 -4.99
N GLU A 187 0.14 13.00 -5.55
CA GLU A 187 -1.10 12.80 -6.33
C GLU A 187 -0.86 11.99 -7.62
N ASP A 188 0.30 12.17 -8.25
CA ASP A 188 0.70 11.56 -9.51
C ASP A 188 1.35 10.18 -9.35
N GLY A 189 1.68 9.77 -8.13
CA GLY A 189 2.15 8.43 -7.85
C GLY A 189 2.92 8.27 -6.54
N ILE A 190 3.68 7.18 -6.47
CA ILE A 190 4.49 6.83 -5.30
C ILE A 190 5.91 6.59 -5.79
N ILE A 191 6.88 7.20 -5.11
CA ILE A 191 8.30 7.08 -5.43
C ILE A 191 9.11 6.68 -4.20
N VAL A 192 10.19 5.95 -4.44
CA VAL A 192 11.24 5.70 -3.45
C VAL A 192 12.44 6.56 -3.80
N LYS A 193 12.93 7.32 -2.83
CA LYS A 193 14.07 8.23 -3.00
C LYS A 193 14.94 8.31 -1.75
N TRP A 194 16.19 8.72 -1.93
CA TRP A 194 17.01 9.21 -0.83
C TRP A 194 16.72 10.70 -0.63
N ILE A 195 16.23 11.07 0.55
CA ILE A 195 16.16 12.47 0.98
C ILE A 195 17.49 12.80 1.66
N TYR A 196 18.31 13.64 1.02
CA TYR A 196 19.65 13.97 1.53
C TYR A 196 19.71 15.30 2.27
N ASP A 197 18.75 16.18 2.04
CA ASP A 197 18.56 17.42 2.81
C ASP A 197 17.07 17.78 2.92
N HIS A 198 16.74 18.66 3.88
CA HIS A 198 15.40 19.13 4.15
C HIS A 198 15.46 20.58 4.65
N ASP A 199 15.10 21.55 3.83
CA ASP A 199 14.91 22.93 4.27
C ASP A 199 13.54 23.08 4.95
N VAL A 200 13.56 23.29 6.27
CA VAL A 200 12.34 23.42 7.08
C VAL A 200 11.67 24.77 6.86
N GLU A 201 12.45 25.82 6.62
CA GLU A 201 11.93 27.18 6.44
C GLU A 201 11.25 27.32 5.08
N ALA A 202 11.89 26.79 4.03
CA ALA A 202 11.32 26.74 2.70
C ALA A 202 10.24 25.64 2.55
N GLY A 203 10.22 24.64 3.44
CA GLY A 203 9.33 23.50 3.36
C GLY A 203 9.65 22.59 2.17
N ILE A 204 10.95 22.36 1.90
CA ILE A 204 11.45 21.63 0.73
C ILE A 204 12.32 20.46 1.17
N VAL A 205 12.13 19.29 0.57
CA VAL A 205 13.07 18.17 0.69
C VAL A 205 13.87 18.01 -0.60
N TYR A 206 15.15 17.67 -0.45
CA TYR A 206 16.05 17.45 -1.57
C TYR A 206 16.21 15.96 -1.80
N CYS A 207 15.73 15.50 -2.94
CA CYS A 207 15.59 14.11 -3.29
C CYS A 207 16.63 13.70 -4.33
N ARG A 208 17.16 12.49 -4.17
CA ARG A 208 18.01 11.86 -5.16
C ARG A 208 17.74 10.39 -5.34
N SER A 209 17.98 9.96 -6.56
CA SER A 209 18.08 8.56 -6.95
C SER A 209 19.45 7.97 -6.62
N LEU A 210 19.49 6.68 -6.26
CA LEU A 210 20.76 5.95 -6.16
C LEU A 210 21.32 5.57 -7.53
N ASN A 211 20.46 5.43 -8.53
CA ASN A 211 20.86 5.15 -9.89
C ASN A 211 21.84 6.24 -10.39
N PRO A 212 23.01 5.84 -10.93
CA PRO A 212 24.04 6.78 -11.36
C PRO A 212 23.67 7.55 -12.63
N ASP A 213 22.70 7.10 -13.42
CA ASP A 213 22.20 7.82 -14.59
C ASP A 213 21.41 9.06 -14.15
N LYS A 214 22.10 10.20 -14.06
CA LYS A 214 21.51 11.48 -13.68
C LYS A 214 20.85 12.23 -14.82
N GLU A 215 20.99 11.77 -16.05
CA GLU A 215 20.20 12.28 -17.16
C GLU A 215 18.77 11.75 -17.07
N LEU A 216 18.60 10.46 -16.74
CA LEU A 216 17.30 9.84 -16.55
C LEU A 216 16.72 10.06 -15.13
N TYR A 217 17.58 10.09 -14.11
CA TYR A 217 17.20 10.22 -12.70
C TYR A 217 17.90 11.40 -12.01
N PRO A 218 17.62 12.65 -12.44
CA PRO A 218 18.23 13.83 -11.85
C PRO A 218 17.84 13.98 -10.37
N ASP A 219 18.71 14.65 -9.62
CA ASP A 219 18.36 15.14 -8.28
C ASP A 219 17.34 16.28 -8.43
N PHE A 220 16.40 16.38 -7.49
CA PHE A 220 15.33 17.37 -7.57
C PHE A 220 14.90 17.83 -6.17
N GLU A 221 14.29 19.01 -6.15
CA GLU A 221 13.66 19.60 -4.99
C GLU A 221 12.17 19.23 -5.00
N LEU A 222 11.62 18.92 -3.84
CA LEU A 222 10.22 18.58 -3.70
C LEU A 222 9.59 19.37 -2.55
N PRO A 223 8.62 20.26 -2.84
CA PRO A 223 7.84 20.91 -1.80
C PRO A 223 7.10 19.89 -0.93
N LEU A 224 7.18 20.05 0.38
CA LEU A 224 6.42 19.24 1.34
C LEU A 224 4.90 19.39 1.16
N SER A 225 4.44 20.49 0.56
CA SER A 225 3.04 20.70 0.20
C SER A 225 2.52 19.61 -0.74
N ASP A 226 3.38 19.15 -1.65
CA ASP A 226 3.03 18.26 -2.75
C ASP A 226 3.09 16.78 -2.33
N ILE A 227 3.54 16.52 -1.10
CA ILE A 227 3.60 15.20 -0.50
C ILE A 227 2.29 14.94 0.27
N LEU A 228 1.59 13.86 -0.08
CA LEU A 228 0.41 13.37 0.63
C LEU A 228 0.80 12.56 1.87
N GLU A 229 1.73 11.62 1.70
CA GLU A 229 2.28 10.81 2.79
C GLU A 229 3.79 10.64 2.63
N LEU A 230 4.49 10.66 3.77
CA LEU A 230 5.94 10.49 3.83
C LEU A 230 6.26 9.36 4.80
N TYR A 231 7.09 8.40 4.37
CA TYR A 231 7.49 7.27 5.19
C TYR A 231 9.01 7.15 5.24
N ASN A 232 9.60 7.10 6.44
CA ASN A 232 10.99 6.65 6.57
C ASN A 232 11.05 5.13 6.42
N ILE A 233 11.88 4.62 5.52
CA ILE A 233 12.02 3.18 5.30
C ILE A 233 12.76 2.56 6.49
N VAL A 234 12.22 1.46 7.02
CA VAL A 234 12.78 0.72 8.15
C VAL A 234 13.18 -0.72 7.78
N SER A 235 12.62 -1.26 6.71
CA SER A 235 12.93 -2.61 6.21
C SER A 235 12.81 -2.65 4.69
N VAL A 236 13.67 -3.45 4.07
CA VAL A 236 13.63 -3.80 2.64
C VAL A 236 13.67 -5.32 2.56
N ASP A 237 12.61 -5.93 2.04
CA ASP A 237 12.54 -7.37 1.78
C ASP A 237 12.72 -7.63 0.28
N ARG A 238 13.68 -8.50 -0.06
CA ARG A 238 14.02 -8.89 -1.42
C ARG A 238 13.67 -10.35 -1.62
N LYS A 239 12.62 -10.62 -2.39
CA LYS A 239 12.29 -11.98 -2.80
C LYS A 239 13.15 -12.38 -3.99
N PHE A 240 14.01 -13.38 -3.81
CA PHE A 240 14.66 -14.06 -4.93
C PHE A 240 13.65 -15.02 -5.56
N ALA A 241 13.46 -14.93 -6.87
CA ALA A 241 12.76 -15.97 -7.61
C ALA A 241 13.72 -17.16 -7.75
N PHE A 242 13.32 -18.32 -7.23
CA PHE A 242 14.00 -19.60 -7.43
C PHE A 242 13.41 -20.33 -8.64
#